data_AF-A0A843RP62-F1
#
_entry.id   AF-A0A843RP62-F1
#
_cell.length_a   1.000
_cell.length_b   1.000
_cell.length_c   1.000
_cell.angle_alpha   90.00
_cell.angle_beta   90.00
_cell.angle_gamma   90.00
#
_symmetry.space_group_name_H-M   'P 1'
#
loop_
_entity.id
_entity.type
_entity.pdbx_description
1 polymer ?
#
loop_
_entity_poly.entity_id
_entity_poly.type
_entity_poly.pdbx_seq_one_letter_code
_entity_poly.pdbx_strand_id
1 'polypeptide(L)'
;MVAQVARRPEMQNALNEYLRWGGFPEVVLADEEARKEALLKQYFEDVLFKDLALRHQIRDLSTLRSLAVHLLTQTTSLVSLQRVAGIFGVSLDLARAYCGYLEEAFLVTFLPLLQPEDCRAAAPASQDTRRRYRPAQRRERDRLA
;
A
#
# COMPACT_ATOMS: atom_id res chain seq x y z
N MET A 1 -32.60 -14.04 -16.94
CA MET A 1 -31.59 -13.96 -15.85
C MET A 1 -30.65 -15.19 -15.81
N VAL A 2 -30.44 -15.93 -16.92
CA VAL A 2 -29.69 -17.22 -16.92
C VAL A 2 -28.34 -17.16 -17.67
N ALA A 3 -28.09 -16.12 -18.48
CA ALA A 3 -26.84 -15.99 -19.25
C ALA A 3 -25.58 -15.67 -18.41
N GLN A 4 -25.73 -15.28 -17.14
CA GLN A 4 -24.60 -14.93 -16.26
C GLN A 4 -23.92 -16.16 -15.62
N VAL A 5 -24.59 -17.32 -15.56
CA VAL A 5 -24.06 -18.50 -14.84
C VAL A 5 -23.00 -19.24 -15.67
N ALA A 6 -23.10 -19.22 -17.01
CA ALA A 6 -22.18 -19.92 -17.91
C ALA A 6 -20.76 -19.30 -17.95
N ARG A 7 -20.63 -18.00 -17.70
CA ARG A 7 -19.34 -17.27 -17.70
C ARG A 7 -18.62 -17.28 -16.35
N ARG A 8 -19.19 -17.88 -15.31
CA ARG A 8 -18.55 -17.97 -13.98
C ARG A 8 -17.11 -18.53 -14.00
N PRO A 9 -16.79 -19.62 -14.72
CA PRO A 9 -15.42 -20.15 -14.73
C PRO A 9 -14.45 -19.20 -15.45
N GLU A 10 -14.84 -18.61 -16.57
CA GLU A 10 -14.04 -17.61 -17.30
C GLU A 10 -13.76 -16.38 -16.42
N MET A 11 -14.78 -15.88 -15.73
CA MET A 11 -14.64 -14.75 -14.81
C MET A 11 -13.77 -15.09 -13.59
N GLN A 12 -13.87 -16.31 -13.05
CA GLN A 12 -13.01 -16.75 -11.96
C GLN A 12 -11.56 -16.85 -12.39
N ASN A 13 -11.30 -17.36 -13.60
CA ASN A 13 -9.95 -17.44 -14.15
C ASN A 13 -9.36 -16.04 -14.35
N ALA A 14 -10.12 -15.13 -14.97
CA ALA A 14 -9.69 -13.74 -15.16
C ALA A 14 -9.45 -13.02 -13.81
N LEU A 15 -10.29 -13.27 -12.80
CA LEU A 15 -10.09 -12.73 -11.46
C LEU A 15 -8.82 -13.28 -10.80
N ASN A 16 -8.57 -14.59 -10.90
CA ASN A 16 -7.36 -15.20 -10.35
C ASN A 16 -6.10 -14.66 -11.03
N GLU A 17 -6.14 -14.43 -12.34
CA GLU A 17 -5.05 -13.81 -13.09
C GLU A 17 -4.79 -12.38 -12.59
N TYR A 18 -5.86 -11.58 -12.44
CA TYR A 18 -5.77 -10.23 -11.90
C TYR A 18 -5.24 -10.20 -10.46
N LEU A 19 -5.66 -11.13 -9.60
CA LEU A 19 -5.15 -11.21 -8.23
C LEU A 19 -3.68 -11.64 -8.16
N ARG A 20 -3.21 -12.45 -9.12
CA ARG A 20 -1.81 -12.91 -9.18
C ARG A 20 -0.87 -11.85 -9.75
N TRP A 21 -1.26 -11.17 -10.81
CA TRP A 21 -0.37 -10.26 -11.57
C TRP A 21 -0.72 -8.77 -11.45
N GLY A 22 -1.91 -8.45 -10.93
CA GLY A 22 -2.39 -7.07 -10.82
C GLY A 22 -2.89 -6.50 -12.15
N GLY A 23 -2.86 -5.16 -12.25
CA GLY A 23 -3.42 -4.41 -13.38
C GLY A 23 -2.43 -3.50 -14.11
N PHE A 24 -1.11 -3.68 -13.91
CA PHE A 24 -0.12 -2.85 -14.60
C PHE A 24 -0.07 -3.20 -16.09
N PRO A 25 -0.24 -2.24 -17.02
CA PRO A 25 -0.34 -2.53 -18.46
C PRO A 25 0.84 -3.33 -19.00
N GLU A 26 2.06 -2.97 -18.62
CA GLU A 26 3.28 -3.65 -19.09
C GLU A 26 3.41 -5.09 -18.57
N VAL A 27 2.89 -5.36 -17.36
CA VAL A 27 2.88 -6.71 -16.77
C VAL A 27 1.81 -7.58 -17.44
N VAL A 28 0.64 -7.01 -17.72
CA VAL A 28 -0.45 -7.71 -18.38
C VAL A 28 -0.08 -8.10 -19.82
N LEU A 29 0.66 -7.23 -20.53
CA LEU A 29 1.09 -7.46 -21.90
C LEU A 29 2.34 -8.35 -22.04
N ALA A 30 3.01 -8.69 -20.94
CA ALA A 30 4.15 -9.59 -20.98
C ALA A 30 3.69 -11.04 -21.10
N ASP A 31 4.26 -11.80 -22.04
CA ASP A 31 3.87 -13.21 -22.24
C ASP A 31 4.52 -14.17 -21.23
N GLU A 32 5.74 -13.85 -20.79
CA GLU A 32 6.54 -14.71 -19.90
C GLU A 32 6.29 -14.40 -18.42
N GLU A 33 5.93 -15.42 -17.62
CA GLU A 33 5.74 -15.26 -16.15
C GLU A 33 6.99 -14.69 -15.46
N ALA A 34 8.19 -15.12 -15.87
CA ALA A 34 9.45 -14.61 -15.31
C ALA A 34 9.63 -13.11 -15.54
N ARG A 35 9.19 -12.61 -16.70
CA ARG A 35 9.23 -11.18 -17.02
C ARG A 35 8.21 -10.40 -16.21
N LYS A 36 7.00 -10.95 -16.02
CA LYS A 36 5.96 -10.36 -15.14
C LYS A 36 6.50 -10.18 -13.72
N GLU A 37 7.13 -11.21 -13.16
CA GLU A 37 7.74 -11.14 -11.82
C GLU A 37 8.86 -10.10 -11.74
N ALA A 38 9.73 -10.04 -12.74
CA ALA A 38 10.83 -9.08 -12.77
C ALA A 38 10.31 -7.63 -12.79
N LEU A 39 9.29 -7.36 -13.60
CA LEU A 39 8.64 -6.05 -13.68
C LEU A 39 7.98 -5.66 -12.35
N LEU A 40 7.22 -6.57 -11.74
CA LEU A 40 6.59 -6.30 -10.44
C LEU A 40 7.62 -6.04 -9.33
N LYS A 41 8.71 -6.82 -9.31
CA LYS A 41 9.83 -6.58 -8.38
C LYS A 41 10.45 -5.21 -8.62
N GLN A 42 10.70 -4.85 -9.88
CA GLN A 42 11.27 -3.55 -10.24
C GLN A 42 10.35 -2.40 -9.81
N TYR A 43 9.05 -2.48 -10.07
CA TYR A 43 8.10 -1.45 -9.64
C TYR A 43 8.05 -1.32 -8.12
N PHE A 44 8.09 -2.43 -7.39
CA PHE A 44 8.16 -2.41 -5.94
C PHE A 44 9.42 -1.68 -5.43
N GLU A 45 10.60 -2.00 -5.97
CA GLU A 45 11.84 -1.29 -5.62
C GLU A 45 11.79 0.19 -6.00
N ASP A 46 11.24 0.51 -7.17
CA ASP A 46 11.11 1.88 -7.66
C ASP A 46 10.22 2.71 -6.73
N VAL A 47 9.10 2.17 -6.25
CA VAL A 47 8.23 2.86 -5.27
C VAL A 47 8.98 3.08 -3.95
N LEU A 48 9.64 2.04 -3.42
CA LEU A 48 10.41 2.17 -2.18
C LEU A 48 11.53 3.23 -2.30
N PHE A 49 12.22 3.27 -3.44
CA PHE A 49 13.33 4.19 -3.63
C PHE A 49 12.86 5.60 -3.99
N LYS A 50 12.07 5.74 -5.04
CA LYS A 50 11.69 7.03 -5.60
C LYS A 50 10.66 7.75 -4.74
N ASP A 51 9.65 7.03 -4.25
CA ASP A 51 8.55 7.65 -3.52
C ASP A 51 8.84 7.80 -2.03
N LEU A 52 9.62 6.88 -1.43
CA LEU A 52 9.96 6.93 -0.01
C LEU A 52 11.37 7.43 0.25
N ALA A 53 12.40 6.73 -0.25
CA ALA A 53 13.78 6.99 0.14
C ALA A 53 14.25 8.40 -0.25
N LEU A 54 13.94 8.85 -1.48
CA LEU A 54 14.28 10.20 -1.94
C LEU A 54 13.47 11.28 -1.21
N ARG A 55 12.19 11.03 -0.91
CA ARG A 55 11.31 12.01 -0.26
C ARG A 55 11.66 12.22 1.21
N HIS A 56 11.90 11.13 1.94
CA HIS A 56 12.11 11.13 3.39
C HIS A 56 13.59 11.02 3.79
N GLN A 57 14.51 11.02 2.82
CA GLN A 57 15.97 10.91 3.01
C GLN A 57 16.36 9.75 3.95
N ILE A 58 15.73 8.59 3.73
CA ILE A 58 15.87 7.42 4.59
C ILE A 58 17.27 6.84 4.42
N ARG A 59 18.02 6.72 5.53
CA ARG A 59 19.40 6.20 5.53
C ARG A 59 19.45 4.68 5.38
N ASP A 60 18.48 3.98 5.96
CA ASP A 60 18.42 2.52 5.97
C ASP A 60 17.22 2.01 5.16
N LEU A 61 17.48 1.81 3.86
CA LEU A 61 16.51 1.26 2.92
C LEU A 61 16.25 -0.24 3.18
N SER A 62 17.24 -0.96 3.72
CA SER A 62 17.13 -2.41 3.95
C SER A 62 16.06 -2.73 4.98
N THR A 63 16.07 -1.99 6.09
CA THR A 63 15.05 -2.15 7.15
C THR A 63 13.67 -1.73 6.66
N LEU A 64 13.56 -0.64 5.89
CA LEU A 64 12.29 -0.21 5.30
C LEU A 64 11.72 -1.26 4.34
N ARG A 65 12.55 -1.81 3.46
CA ARG A 65 12.16 -2.88 2.53
C ARG A 65 11.66 -4.11 3.29
N SER A 66 12.41 -4.54 4.29
CA SER A 66 12.06 -5.72 5.09
C SER A 66 10.74 -5.51 5.84
N LEU A 67 10.52 -4.30 6.36
CA LEU A 67 9.26 -3.90 6.96
C LEU A 67 8.10 -3.92 5.96
N ALA A 68 8.28 -3.35 4.77
CA ALA A 68 7.26 -3.34 3.73
C ALA A 68 6.83 -4.77 3.35
N VAL A 69 7.81 -5.65 3.10
CA VAL A 69 7.54 -7.07 2.79
C VAL A 69 6.82 -7.78 3.94
N HIS A 70 7.21 -7.48 5.18
CA HIS A 70 6.57 -8.07 6.36
C HIS A 70 5.10 -7.67 6.50
N LEU A 71 4.78 -6.39 6.27
CA LEU A 71 3.42 -5.87 6.32
C LEU A 71 2.57 -6.43 5.16
N LEU A 72 3.13 -6.49 3.94
CA LEU A 72 2.47 -7.04 2.77
C LEU A 72 2.22 -8.55 2.84
N THR A 73 3.04 -9.28 3.61
CA THR A 73 2.78 -10.71 3.89
C THR A 73 1.62 -10.90 4.88
N GLN A 74 1.29 -9.88 5.67
CA GLN A 74 0.31 -9.92 6.76
C GLN A 74 -0.89 -8.97 6.52
N THR A 75 -1.41 -8.93 5.30
CA THR A 75 -2.36 -7.91 4.79
C THR A 75 -3.72 -7.83 5.52
N THR A 76 -4.02 -8.74 6.43
CA THR A 76 -5.30 -8.76 7.18
C THR A 76 -5.12 -8.89 8.69
N SER A 77 -3.88 -8.93 9.18
CA SER A 77 -3.59 -9.14 10.60
C SER A 77 -3.54 -7.83 11.38
N LEU A 78 -3.83 -7.92 12.68
CA LEU A 78 -3.65 -6.80 13.60
C LEU A 78 -2.16 -6.54 13.81
N VAL A 79 -1.71 -5.36 13.41
CA VAL A 79 -0.31 -4.94 13.54
C VAL A 79 -0.15 -4.07 14.79
N SER A 80 0.80 -4.44 15.65
CA SER A 80 1.22 -3.62 16.79
C SER A 80 2.56 -2.96 16.50
N LEU A 81 2.63 -1.63 16.65
CA LEU A 81 3.87 -0.87 16.43
C LEU A 81 5.02 -1.31 17.35
N GLN A 82 4.71 -1.74 18.57
CA GLN A 82 5.72 -2.26 19.51
C GLN A 82 6.32 -3.57 19.02
N ARG A 83 5.47 -4.46 18.46
CA ARG A 83 5.93 -5.73 17.90
C ARG A 83 6.81 -5.49 16.67
N VAL A 84 6.38 -4.58 15.79
CA VAL A 84 7.15 -4.17 14.61
C VAL A 84 8.51 -3.61 15.03
N ALA A 85 8.54 -2.67 15.97
CA ALA A 85 9.78 -2.10 16.49
C ALA A 85 10.73 -3.18 17.05
N GLY A 86 10.20 -4.16 17.79
CA GLY A 86 10.97 -5.28 18.33
C GLY A 86 11.53 -6.23 17.27
N ILE A 87 10.78 -6.54 16.21
CA ILE A 87 11.22 -7.44 15.13
C ILE A 87 12.39 -6.84 14.36
N PHE A 88 12.33 -5.54 14.07
CA PHE A 88 13.35 -4.85 13.26
C PHE A 88 14.44 -4.17 14.10
N GLY A 89 14.35 -4.22 15.43
CA GLY A 89 15.32 -3.57 16.33
C GLY A 89 15.36 -2.05 16.21
N VAL A 90 14.26 -1.42 15.78
CA VAL A 90 14.15 0.03 15.57
C VAL A 90 13.43 0.71 16.74
N SER A 91 13.61 2.02 16.90
CA SER A 91 12.83 2.78 17.87
C SER A 91 11.35 2.80 17.49
N LEU A 92 10.47 2.93 18.49
CA LEU A 92 9.02 2.99 18.27
C LEU A 92 8.62 4.16 17.36
N ASP A 93 9.29 5.31 17.50
CA ASP A 93 9.03 6.49 16.68
C ASP A 93 9.44 6.27 15.22
N LEU A 94 10.57 5.59 14.98
CA LEU A 94 11.02 5.25 13.64
C LEU A 94 10.09 4.21 12.98
N ALA A 95 9.67 3.20 13.73
CA ALA A 95 8.68 2.23 13.24
C ALA A 95 7.36 2.93 12.85
N ARG A 96 6.88 3.87 13.67
CA ARG A 96 5.69 4.66 13.37
C ARG A 96 5.88 5.51 12.11
N ALA A 97 7.03 6.16 11.99
CA ALA A 97 7.35 6.97 10.81
C ALA A 97 7.38 6.11 9.55
N TYR A 98 8.04 4.95 9.58
CA TYR A 98 8.10 4.04 8.43
C TYR A 98 6.72 3.50 8.04
N CYS A 99 5.87 3.12 9.01
CA CYS A 99 4.49 2.76 8.74
C CYS A 99 3.71 3.90 8.07
N GLY A 100 3.89 5.14 8.56
CA GLY A 100 3.27 6.32 7.94
C GLY A 100 3.76 6.57 6.52
N TYR A 101 5.05 6.40 6.26
CA TYR A 101 5.61 6.54 4.91
C TYR A 101 5.03 5.50 3.93
N LEU A 102 4.90 4.25 4.37
CA LEU A 102 4.27 3.19 3.57
C LEU A 102 2.78 3.45 3.31
N GLU A 103 2.10 4.10 4.25
CA GLU A 103 0.72 4.56 4.06
C GLU A 103 0.63 5.72 3.06
N GLU A 104 1.54 6.70 3.12
CA GLU A 104 1.62 7.82 2.17
C GLU A 104 1.90 7.36 0.73
N ALA A 105 2.69 6.30 0.55
CA ALA A 105 2.97 5.71 -0.76
C ALA A 105 1.87 4.75 -1.26
N PHE A 106 0.75 4.64 -0.54
CA PHE A 106 -0.36 3.73 -0.85
C PHE A 106 0.04 2.25 -0.95
N LEU A 107 1.19 1.86 -0.38
CA LEU A 107 1.59 0.45 -0.31
C LEU A 107 0.80 -0.30 0.75
N VAL A 108 0.47 0.37 1.85
CA VAL A 108 -0.30 -0.18 2.97
C VAL A 108 -1.41 0.80 3.33
N THR A 109 -2.55 0.29 3.80
CA THR A 109 -3.60 1.12 4.40
C THR A 109 -3.94 0.53 5.75
N PHE A 110 -3.77 1.32 6.80
CA PHE A 110 -4.12 0.88 8.15
C PHE A 110 -5.60 1.14 8.41
N LEU A 111 -6.32 0.08 8.76
CA LEU A 111 -7.71 0.20 9.18
C LEU A 111 -7.76 0.39 10.70
N PRO A 112 -8.51 1.37 11.21
CA PRO A 112 -8.76 1.47 12.64
C PRO A 112 -9.55 0.24 13.09
N LEU A 113 -9.25 -0.26 14.27
CA LEU A 113 -10.02 -1.34 14.88
C LEU A 113 -11.43 -0.82 15.17
N LEU A 114 -12.42 -1.38 14.49
CA LEU A 114 -13.83 -1.09 14.76
C LEU A 114 -14.23 -1.76 16.09
N GLN A 115 -14.46 -0.95 17.11
CA GLN A 115 -15.08 -1.43 18.36
C GLN A 115 -16.61 -1.47 18.16
N PRO A 116 -17.35 -2.33 18.90
CA PRO A 116 -18.80 -2.45 18.77
C PRO A 116 -19.56 -1.12 18.98
N GLU A 117 -19.04 -0.22 19.81
CA GLU A 117 -19.55 1.14 19.99
C GLU A 117 -19.43 2.02 18.73
N ASP A 118 -18.40 1.82 17.91
CA ASP A 118 -18.14 2.62 16.70
C ASP A 118 -19.16 2.31 15.59
N CYS A 119 -19.72 1.09 15.56
CA CYS A 119 -20.77 0.69 14.62
C CYS A 119 -22.04 1.56 14.73
N ARG A 120 -22.31 2.12 15.92
CA ARG A 120 -23.47 3.01 16.14
C ARG A 120 -23.23 4.42 15.59
N ALA A 121 -21.97 4.84 15.46
CA ALA A 121 -21.56 6.12 14.89
C ALA A 121 -21.31 6.06 13.37
N ALA A 122 -21.10 4.86 12.80
CA ALA A 122 -20.72 4.64 11.41
C ALA A 122 -21.88 4.61 10.38
N ALA A 123 -23.12 4.93 10.76
CA ALA A 123 -24.18 5.19 9.78
C ALA A 123 -23.80 6.41 8.91
N PRO A 124 -23.87 6.34 7.57
CA PRO A 124 -22.91 7.01 6.72
C PRO A 124 -23.08 8.53 6.73
N ALA A 125 -22.05 9.23 7.18
CA ALA A 125 -21.71 10.54 6.64
C ALA A 125 -21.36 10.33 5.15
N SER A 126 -22.39 10.40 4.32
CA SER A 126 -22.33 10.41 2.86
C SER A 126 -21.74 11.71 2.31
N GLN A 127 -20.75 12.31 2.98
CA GLN A 127 -20.07 13.51 2.52
C GLN A 127 -18.61 13.51 2.97
N ASP A 128 -17.72 13.56 1.97
CA ASP A 128 -16.35 14.05 2.05
C ASP A 128 -15.20 13.03 2.22
N THR A 129 -15.10 12.07 1.29
CA THR A 129 -13.82 11.42 0.95
C THR A 129 -12.81 12.35 0.26
N ARG A 130 -13.09 13.66 0.13
CA ARG A 130 -12.16 14.64 -0.48
C ARG A 130 -11.27 15.37 0.52
N ARG A 131 -11.40 15.13 1.85
CA ARG A 131 -10.62 15.87 2.87
C ARG A 131 -9.33 15.21 3.38
N ARG A 132 -9.09 13.92 3.11
CA ARG A 132 -7.89 13.22 3.63
C ARG A 132 -6.74 13.06 2.64
N TYR A 133 -6.94 13.26 1.34
CA TYR A 133 -5.84 13.38 0.39
C TYR A 133 -5.49 14.86 0.19
N ARG A 134 -4.57 15.38 1.02
CA ARG A 134 -3.94 16.68 0.79
C ARG A 134 -2.62 16.41 0.06
N PRO A 135 -2.55 16.50 -1.27
CA PRO A 135 -1.27 16.38 -1.95
C PRO A 135 -0.37 17.51 -1.45
N ALA A 136 0.88 17.18 -1.13
CA ALA A 136 1.91 18.14 -0.76
C ALA A 136 2.16 19.11 -1.92
N GLN A 137 1.39 20.20 -1.99
CA GLN A 137 1.65 21.30 -2.90
C GLN A 137 2.38 22.43 -2.16
N ARG A 138 3.65 22.60 -2.56
CA ARG A 138 4.43 23.84 -2.63
C ARG A 138 4.44 24.74 -1.38
N ARG A 139 5.44 24.49 -0.52
CA ARG A 139 6.15 25.59 0.15
C ARG A 139 7.24 26.11 -0.78
N GLU A 140 6.89 26.95 -1.75
CA GLU A 140 7.87 27.82 -2.38
C GLU A 140 7.17 28.98 -3.09
N ARG A 141 6.81 30.00 -2.29
CA ARG A 141 6.59 31.35 -2.81
C ARG A 141 6.76 32.43 -1.74
N ASP A 142 7.77 32.27 -0.89
CA ASP A 142 8.23 33.33 0.04
C ASP A 142 9.74 33.54 -0.11
N ARG A 143 10.24 33.63 -1.36
CA ARG A 143 11.53 34.25 -1.70
C ARG A 143 11.48 34.75 -3.12
N LEU A 144 11.06 36.00 -3.28
CA LEU A 144 11.45 36.94 -4.33
C LEU A 144 10.91 38.30 -3.88
N ALA A 145 11.66 38.90 -2.96
CA ALA A 145 11.89 40.34 -2.95
C ALA A 145 12.99 40.63 -3.98
#